data_AF-A0A9P6JTG7-F1
#
_entry.id   AF-A0A9P6JTG7-F1
#
_cell.length_a   1.000
_cell.length_b   1.000
_cell.length_c   1.000
_cell.angle_alpha   90.00
_cell.angle_beta   90.00
_cell.angle_gamma   90.00
#
_symmetry.space_group_name_H-M   'P 1'
#
loop_
_entity.id
_entity.type
_entity.pdbx_description
1 polymer ?
#
loop_
_entity_poly.entity_id
_entity_poly.type
_entity_poly.pdbx_seq_one_letter_code
_entity_poly.pdbx_strand_id
1 'polypeptide(L)'
;MSTTLAPSWRGALDALPDTPDKIPAFFFAHGSPMLSWMKATSGDPNSSYLGEGGVLYQFLSDFGPTLLKKYQPKGIVVFSAHWETEDARLVTDYGDENPLLYDYYGFPKPLYDLQFKSRGDTSLAQRVVDLYTKAGHKSRLSPATETRGSDGRGFEGPGLDHGVFIPFRVMFGEVFTEIPIVEVSIDASLDPEKNWQIGKAVAQLREEGILVLSGGLIAHNLRERDCFTPTTASELHKSFDRAVHEAIQVKDAAERKKALVALPNHHGFRSMHPRADHFVPIYVAAGAGEGGNVLTLGDMYGIPTFAFGV
;
A
#
# COMPACT_ATOMS: atom_id res chain seq x y z
N MET A 1 -25.85 19.59 21.23
CA MET A 1 -24.94 18.52 21.69
C MET A 1 -24.44 17.82 20.44
N SER A 2 -23.22 18.13 19.99
CA SER A 2 -22.63 17.53 18.79
C SER A 2 -22.09 16.16 19.17
N THR A 3 -22.88 15.11 18.95
CA THR A 3 -22.36 13.75 18.89
C THR A 3 -21.68 13.60 17.54
N THR A 4 -20.39 13.94 17.47
CA THR A 4 -19.53 13.51 16.37
C THR A 4 -19.53 11.99 16.37
N LEU A 5 -20.33 11.39 15.48
CA LEU A 5 -20.23 9.98 15.16
C LEU A 5 -18.76 9.71 14.83
N ALA A 6 -18.14 8.76 15.53
CA ALA A 6 -16.80 8.34 15.21
C ALA A 6 -16.73 7.95 13.72
N PRO A 7 -15.63 8.25 13.00
CA PRO A 7 -15.47 7.81 11.63
C PRO A 7 -15.69 6.30 11.53
N SER A 8 -16.41 5.87 10.49
CA SER A 8 -16.92 4.50 10.34
C SER A 8 -15.84 3.41 10.38
N TRP A 9 -14.59 3.75 10.06
CA TRP A 9 -13.47 2.80 10.05
C TRP A 9 -13.01 2.34 11.43
N ARG A 10 -13.25 3.11 12.51
CA ARG A 10 -12.73 2.74 13.84
C ARG A 10 -13.29 1.39 14.32
N GLY A 11 -14.56 1.13 14.07
CA GLY A 11 -15.16 -0.18 14.37
C GLY A 11 -14.55 -1.32 13.54
N ALA A 12 -14.17 -1.06 12.28
CA ALA A 12 -13.51 -2.06 11.45
C ALA A 12 -12.06 -2.32 11.89
N LEU A 13 -11.34 -1.27 12.31
CA LEU A 13 -10.02 -1.38 12.92
C LEU A 13 -10.07 -2.16 14.25
N ASP A 14 -11.07 -1.91 15.09
CA ASP A 14 -11.26 -2.64 16.35
C ASP A 14 -11.59 -4.12 16.10
N ALA A 15 -12.34 -4.41 15.04
CA ALA A 15 -12.73 -5.77 14.62
C ALA A 15 -11.59 -6.60 14.00
N LEU A 16 -10.42 -6.00 13.77
CA LEU A 16 -9.23 -6.76 13.38
C LEU A 16 -8.90 -7.81 14.45
N PRO A 17 -8.50 -9.03 14.06
CA PRO A 17 -8.19 -10.08 15.00
C PRO A 17 -6.95 -9.72 15.83
N ASP A 18 -6.94 -10.12 17.11
CA ASP A 18 -5.76 -10.02 17.96
C ASP A 18 -4.87 -11.27 17.76
N THR A 19 -4.24 -11.36 16.58
CA THR A 19 -3.40 -12.50 16.16
C THR A 19 -1.94 -12.09 15.96
N PRO A 20 -1.18 -11.80 17.03
CA PRO A 20 0.22 -11.36 16.90
C PRO A 20 1.12 -12.40 16.21
N ASP A 21 0.77 -13.69 16.32
CA ASP A 21 1.50 -14.80 15.69
C ASP A 21 1.06 -15.12 14.25
N LYS A 22 0.05 -14.40 13.73
CA LYS A 22 -0.40 -14.48 12.32
C LYS A 22 -1.08 -13.19 11.92
N ILE A 23 -0.27 -12.21 11.56
CA ILE A 23 -0.74 -10.86 11.23
C ILE A 23 -1.47 -10.90 9.87
N PRO A 24 -2.62 -10.22 9.69
CA PRO A 24 -3.21 -10.05 8.36
C PRO A 24 -2.25 -9.35 7.39
N ALA A 25 -2.42 -9.57 6.08
CA ALA A 25 -1.73 -8.78 5.06
C ALA A 25 -2.62 -7.61 4.63
N PHE A 26 -2.06 -6.41 4.45
CA PHE A 26 -2.87 -5.23 4.19
C PHE A 26 -2.58 -4.62 2.83
N PHE A 27 -3.64 -4.36 2.06
CA PHE A 27 -3.60 -3.37 0.98
C PHE A 27 -4.09 -2.05 1.54
N PHE A 28 -3.34 -0.96 1.34
CA PHE A 28 -3.75 0.37 1.80
C PHE A 28 -3.55 1.43 0.71
N ALA A 29 -4.41 2.45 0.76
CA ALA A 29 -4.27 3.61 -0.09
C ALA A 29 -3.12 4.51 0.41
N HIS A 30 -2.05 4.63 -0.36
CA HIS A 30 -0.88 5.41 0.07
C HIS A 30 -1.03 6.94 -0.07
N GLY A 31 -2.05 7.39 -0.80
CA GLY A 31 -2.27 8.81 -1.10
C GLY A 31 -1.31 9.38 -2.15
N SER A 32 -1.21 10.70 -2.18
CA SER A 32 -0.26 11.46 -3.02
C SER A 32 0.71 12.23 -2.12
N PRO A 33 1.76 12.88 -2.66
CA PRO A 33 2.64 13.72 -1.85
C PRO A 33 1.89 14.81 -1.05
N MET A 34 0.73 15.27 -1.56
CA MET A 34 -0.11 16.27 -0.90
C MET A 34 -0.69 15.85 0.46
N LEU A 35 -0.64 14.55 0.79
CA LEU A 35 -1.11 14.00 2.07
C LEU A 35 -0.38 14.65 3.27
N SER A 36 0.85 15.13 3.08
CA SER A 36 1.68 15.77 4.12
C SER A 36 1.87 17.29 3.96
N TRP A 37 0.99 17.99 3.23
CA TRP A 37 1.15 19.43 2.97
C TRP A 37 -0.12 20.26 3.00
N MET A 38 -1.16 19.82 2.28
CA MET A 38 -2.37 20.64 2.14
C MET A 38 -3.26 20.42 3.35
N LYS A 39 -3.17 21.30 4.37
CA LYS A 39 -4.22 21.37 5.39
C LYS A 39 -5.57 21.41 4.68
N ALA A 40 -6.44 20.44 4.95
CA ALA A 40 -7.74 20.33 4.34
C ALA A 40 -8.49 21.67 4.48
N THR A 41 -8.69 22.37 3.37
CA THR A 41 -9.47 23.60 3.32
C THR A 41 -10.89 23.29 2.88
N SER A 42 -11.87 23.83 3.59
CA SER A 42 -13.28 23.74 3.19
C SER A 42 -13.47 24.38 1.81
N GLY A 43 -13.57 23.59 0.75
CA GLY A 43 -13.87 24.07 -0.61
C GLY A 43 -13.22 23.30 -1.77
N ASP A 44 -12.12 22.57 -1.55
CA ASP A 44 -11.52 21.69 -2.57
C ASP A 44 -11.75 20.22 -2.18
N PRO A 45 -12.69 19.51 -2.85
CA PRO A 45 -13.02 18.11 -2.57
C PRO A 45 -11.80 17.20 -2.54
N ASN A 46 -10.82 17.44 -3.42
CA ASN A 46 -9.60 16.63 -3.48
C ASN A 46 -8.74 16.83 -2.22
N SER A 47 -8.59 18.06 -1.74
CA SER A 47 -7.81 18.36 -0.53
C SER A 47 -8.44 17.76 0.73
N SER A 48 -9.78 17.81 0.84
CA SER A 48 -10.52 17.21 1.95
C SER A 48 -10.51 15.68 1.94
N TYR A 49 -10.21 15.07 0.80
CA TYR A 49 -10.21 13.62 0.64
C TYR A 49 -8.79 13.03 0.73
N LEU A 50 -7.82 13.67 0.07
CA LEU A 50 -6.46 13.14 -0.14
C LEU A 50 -5.35 14.03 0.46
N GLY A 51 -5.69 15.17 1.07
CA GLY A 51 -4.75 16.10 1.69
C GLY A 51 -4.55 15.89 3.20
N GLU A 52 -3.69 16.71 3.79
CA GLU A 52 -3.39 16.72 5.23
C GLU A 52 -4.66 17.04 6.04
N GLY A 53 -5.02 16.18 6.99
CA GLY A 53 -6.27 16.29 7.74
C GLY A 53 -7.52 15.85 6.96
N GLY A 54 -7.39 15.42 5.70
CA GLY A 54 -8.45 14.78 4.93
C GLY A 54 -8.81 13.38 5.42
N VAL A 55 -9.78 12.74 4.77
CA VAL A 55 -10.30 11.44 5.23
C VAL A 55 -9.22 10.34 5.24
N LEU A 56 -8.38 10.27 4.20
CA LEU A 56 -7.30 9.29 4.14
C LEU A 56 -6.25 9.54 5.23
N TYR A 57 -5.89 10.80 5.45
CA TYR A 57 -4.95 11.18 6.51
C TYR A 57 -5.45 10.74 7.89
N GLN A 58 -6.73 11.00 8.19
CA GLN A 58 -7.33 10.62 9.46
C GLN A 58 -7.39 9.09 9.61
N PHE A 59 -7.74 8.36 8.55
CA PHE A 59 -7.69 6.90 8.56
C PHE A 59 -6.28 6.38 8.84
N LEU A 60 -5.26 6.86 8.12
CA LEU A 60 -3.87 6.42 8.30
C LEU A 60 -3.33 6.74 9.71
N SER A 61 -3.75 7.89 10.26
CA SER A 61 -3.41 8.31 11.65
C SER A 61 -4.01 7.36 12.71
N ASP A 62 -5.13 6.69 12.41
CA ASP A 62 -5.73 5.67 13.28
C ASP A 62 -5.16 4.26 12.95
N PHE A 63 -4.93 3.97 11.66
CA PHE A 63 -4.52 2.66 11.14
C PHE A 63 -3.13 2.25 11.64
N GLY A 64 -2.11 3.09 11.43
CA GLY A 64 -0.73 2.81 11.84
C GLY A 64 -0.61 2.44 13.32
N PRO A 65 -1.05 3.30 14.25
CA PRO A 65 -0.99 3.02 15.68
C PRO A 65 -1.81 1.78 16.08
N THR A 66 -2.94 1.51 15.41
CA THR A 66 -3.73 0.30 15.66
C THR A 66 -2.93 -0.96 15.31
N LEU A 67 -2.24 -0.98 14.16
CA LEU A 67 -1.42 -2.12 13.76
C LEU A 67 -0.29 -2.38 14.76
N LEU A 68 0.41 -1.33 15.21
CA LEU A 68 1.47 -1.45 16.20
C LEU A 68 0.95 -2.01 17.53
N LYS A 69 -0.19 -1.48 17.99
CA LYS A 69 -0.82 -1.90 19.25
C LYS A 69 -1.28 -3.36 19.21
N LYS A 70 -1.96 -3.78 18.15
CA LYS A 70 -2.53 -5.13 18.03
C LYS A 70 -1.47 -6.20 17.79
N TYR A 71 -0.47 -5.90 16.96
CA TYR A 71 0.40 -6.95 16.44
C TYR A 71 1.84 -6.88 16.94
N GLN A 72 2.31 -5.75 17.48
CA GLN A 72 3.69 -5.54 17.92
C GLN A 72 4.71 -6.15 16.93
N PRO A 73 4.65 -5.76 15.64
CA PRO A 73 5.37 -6.47 14.60
C PRO A 73 6.88 -6.38 14.80
N LYS A 74 7.60 -7.46 14.48
CA LYS A 74 9.07 -7.51 14.56
C LYS A 74 9.75 -6.78 13.41
N GLY A 75 9.00 -6.48 12.35
CA GLY A 75 9.43 -5.79 11.16
C GLY A 75 8.26 -5.50 10.24
N ILE A 76 8.46 -4.57 9.30
CA ILE A 76 7.50 -4.23 8.25
C ILE A 76 8.14 -4.57 6.91
N VAL A 77 7.43 -5.35 6.10
CA VAL A 77 7.77 -5.57 4.70
C VAL A 77 6.71 -4.90 3.85
N VAL A 78 7.12 -3.89 3.09
CA VAL A 78 6.22 -3.04 2.30
C VAL A 78 6.47 -3.20 0.81
N PHE A 79 5.39 -3.33 0.06
CA PHE A 79 5.37 -3.36 -1.40
C PHE A 79 4.78 -2.06 -1.91
N SER A 80 5.48 -1.36 -2.79
CA SER A 80 5.02 -0.07 -3.32
C SER A 80 4.68 -0.15 -4.80
N ALA A 81 3.57 0.48 -5.18
CA ALA A 81 3.24 0.75 -6.59
C ALA A 81 4.33 1.55 -7.33
N HIS A 82 5.26 2.19 -6.62
CA HIS A 82 6.29 3.06 -7.20
C HIS A 82 7.60 2.36 -7.48
N TRP A 83 7.71 1.05 -7.18
CA TRP A 83 8.91 0.29 -7.44
C TRP A 83 8.62 -0.99 -8.23
N GLU A 84 8.83 -0.91 -9.54
CA GLU A 84 8.50 -1.98 -10.50
C GLU A 84 9.77 -2.59 -11.10
N THR A 85 10.03 -3.89 -10.92
CA THR A 85 11.17 -4.56 -11.57
C THR A 85 10.70 -5.69 -12.50
N GLU A 86 11.47 -6.01 -13.54
CA GLU A 86 11.09 -7.03 -14.54
C GLU A 86 11.52 -8.45 -14.14
N ASP A 87 12.83 -8.68 -13.96
CA ASP A 87 13.40 -10.01 -13.79
C ASP A 87 13.41 -10.50 -12.33
N ALA A 88 14.23 -9.86 -11.51
CA ALA A 88 14.41 -10.21 -10.11
C ALA A 88 13.70 -9.19 -9.23
N ARG A 89 13.00 -9.66 -8.19
CA ARG A 89 12.51 -8.77 -7.14
C ARG A 89 13.71 -8.16 -6.41
N LEU A 90 13.70 -6.85 -6.26
CA LEU A 90 14.66 -6.14 -5.43
C LEU A 90 14.07 -5.95 -4.04
N VAL A 91 14.91 -6.18 -3.03
CA VAL A 91 14.59 -6.06 -1.61
C VAL A 91 15.61 -5.09 -1.00
N THR A 92 15.16 -4.01 -0.37
CA THR A 92 16.08 -3.01 0.18
C THR A 92 16.96 -3.59 1.29
N ASP A 93 18.26 -3.34 1.20
CA ASP A 93 19.23 -3.60 2.27
C ASP A 93 20.00 -2.31 2.58
N TYR A 94 19.37 -1.43 3.35
CA TYR A 94 19.86 -0.08 3.62
C TYR A 94 20.48 0.08 5.02
N GLY A 95 20.61 -1.01 5.78
CA GLY A 95 21.25 -0.98 7.10
C GLY A 95 20.48 -0.14 8.12
N ASP A 96 21.21 0.67 8.90
CA ASP A 96 20.65 1.40 10.05
C ASP A 96 19.81 2.63 9.67
N GLU A 97 19.89 3.12 8.42
CA GLU A 97 19.14 4.27 7.96
C GLU A 97 18.65 4.08 6.53
N ASN A 98 17.33 4.10 6.35
CA ASN A 98 16.72 4.06 5.03
C ASN A 98 16.81 5.46 4.38
N PRO A 99 17.50 5.62 3.23
CA PRO A 99 17.38 6.83 2.45
C PRO A 99 15.94 7.03 1.94
N LEU A 100 15.61 8.24 1.52
CA LEU A 100 14.33 8.58 0.91
C LEU A 100 14.52 8.91 -0.57
N LEU A 101 13.63 8.40 -1.41
CA LEU A 101 13.56 8.70 -2.84
C LEU A 101 12.34 9.58 -3.12
N TYR A 102 12.58 10.83 -3.51
CA TYR A 102 11.54 11.78 -3.89
C TYR A 102 11.13 11.56 -5.35
N ASP A 103 10.36 10.51 -5.60
CA ASP A 103 9.92 10.07 -6.93
C ASP A 103 8.74 10.88 -7.50
N TYR A 104 8.72 12.19 -7.22
CA TYR A 104 7.68 13.12 -7.66
C TYR A 104 8.24 14.51 -7.98
N TYR A 105 7.56 15.21 -8.89
CA TYR A 105 7.95 16.54 -9.38
C TYR A 105 6.74 17.46 -9.50
N GLY A 106 6.97 18.78 -9.54
CA GLY A 106 5.90 19.78 -9.73
C GLY A 106 5.09 20.11 -8.48
N PHE A 107 5.51 19.64 -7.31
CA PHE A 107 4.88 19.91 -6.02
C PHE A 107 5.49 21.14 -5.30
N PRO A 108 4.81 21.75 -4.31
CA PRO A 108 5.37 22.80 -3.48
C PRO A 108 6.71 22.42 -2.83
N LYS A 109 7.66 23.37 -2.78
CA LYS A 109 9.02 23.14 -2.28
C LYS A 109 9.08 22.35 -0.96
N PRO A 110 8.28 22.64 0.07
CA PRO A 110 8.52 21.97 1.35
C PRO A 110 8.12 20.50 1.37
N LEU A 111 7.41 20.00 0.35
CA LEU A 111 7.25 18.55 0.16
C LEU A 111 8.56 17.84 -0.15
N TYR A 112 9.58 18.56 -0.65
CA TYR A 112 10.95 18.05 -0.85
C TYR A 112 11.84 18.20 0.38
N ASP A 113 11.35 18.88 1.42
CA ASP A 113 12.06 19.06 2.68
C ASP A 113 11.54 18.09 3.77
N LEU A 114 10.48 17.31 3.48
CA LEU A 114 9.89 16.31 4.40
C LEU A 114 10.91 15.25 4.81
N GLN A 115 10.90 14.83 6.07
CA GLN A 115 11.78 13.78 6.57
C GLN A 115 10.97 12.63 7.15
N PHE A 116 11.52 11.43 7.02
CA PHE A 116 11.03 10.21 7.66
C PHE A 116 12.24 9.35 8.01
N LYS A 117 12.65 9.36 9.27
CA LYS A 117 13.79 8.59 9.76
C LYS A 117 13.34 7.19 10.11
N SER A 118 13.87 6.20 9.40
CA SER A 118 13.63 4.78 9.67
C SER A 118 14.88 3.95 9.43
N ARG A 119 14.88 2.70 9.92
CA ARG A 119 15.98 1.75 9.73
C ARG A 119 15.54 0.55 8.88
N GLY A 120 16.47 -0.02 8.13
CA GLY A 120 16.32 -1.33 7.51
C GLY A 120 16.66 -2.48 8.47
N ASP A 121 16.68 -3.68 7.93
CA ASP A 121 17.18 -4.89 8.61
C ASP A 121 17.63 -5.91 7.56
N THR A 122 18.95 -6.11 7.47
CA THR A 122 19.55 -7.04 6.51
C THR A 122 19.08 -8.48 6.71
N SER A 123 18.80 -8.90 7.95
CA SER A 123 18.31 -10.26 8.23
C SER A 123 16.89 -10.44 7.73
N LEU A 124 16.02 -9.44 7.94
CA LEU A 124 14.67 -9.43 7.38
C LEU A 124 14.68 -9.37 5.85
N ALA A 125 15.54 -8.53 5.26
CA ALA A 125 15.70 -8.44 3.82
C ALA A 125 16.16 -9.78 3.21
N GLN A 126 17.15 -10.43 3.82
CA GLN A 126 17.60 -11.75 3.40
C GLN A 126 16.49 -12.80 3.56
N ARG A 127 15.70 -12.73 4.64
CA ARG A 127 14.56 -13.62 4.84
C ARG A 127 13.53 -13.54 3.70
N VAL A 128 13.25 -12.33 3.21
CA VAL A 128 12.39 -12.12 2.03
C VAL A 128 12.99 -12.79 0.78
N VAL A 129 14.29 -12.60 0.53
CA VAL A 129 15.00 -13.22 -0.61
C VAL A 129 14.95 -14.74 -0.53
N ASP A 130 15.11 -15.32 0.66
CA ASP A 130 15.05 -16.77 0.87
C ASP A 130 13.65 -17.34 0.58
N LEU A 131 12.60 -16.62 0.98
CA LEU A 131 11.21 -16.99 0.72
C LEU A 131 10.88 -16.98 -0.78
N TYR A 132 11.31 -15.94 -1.50
CA TYR A 132 11.20 -15.92 -2.96
C TYR A 132 11.96 -17.08 -3.61
N THR A 133 13.20 -17.31 -3.18
CA THR A 133 14.03 -18.41 -3.68
C THR A 133 13.33 -19.75 -3.50
N LYS A 134 12.76 -20.01 -2.31
CA LYS A 134 11.99 -21.21 -1.98
C LYS A 134 10.75 -21.35 -2.87
N ALA A 135 10.11 -20.24 -3.23
CA ALA A 135 8.96 -20.20 -4.13
C ALA A 135 9.33 -20.25 -5.63
N GLY A 136 10.62 -20.32 -5.96
CA GLY A 136 11.10 -20.37 -7.35
C GLY A 136 11.15 -19.02 -8.06
N HIS A 137 11.05 -17.91 -7.32
CA HIS A 137 11.17 -16.56 -7.85
C HIS A 137 12.60 -16.04 -7.75
N LYS A 138 13.07 -15.33 -8.77
CA LYS A 138 14.34 -14.59 -8.71
C LYS A 138 14.18 -13.37 -7.81
N SER A 139 15.09 -13.21 -6.86
CA SER A 139 15.17 -12.01 -6.02
C SER A 139 16.60 -11.79 -5.54
N ARG A 140 16.91 -10.56 -5.12
CA ARG A 140 18.18 -10.22 -4.49
C ARG A 140 18.05 -8.97 -3.62
N LEU A 141 19.03 -8.78 -2.75
CA LEU A 141 19.21 -7.53 -2.02
C LEU A 141 19.59 -6.39 -2.98
N SER A 142 19.12 -5.18 -2.65
CA SER A 142 19.47 -3.93 -3.31
C SER A 142 20.07 -2.98 -2.25
N PRO A 143 21.40 -2.78 -2.25
CA PRO A 143 22.07 -1.95 -1.26
C PRO A 143 21.82 -0.46 -1.52
N ALA A 144 22.02 0.40 -0.51
CA ALA A 144 21.84 1.84 -0.65
C ALA A 144 22.80 2.50 -1.67
N THR A 145 23.87 1.80 -2.06
CA THR A 145 24.79 2.24 -3.12
C THR A 145 24.26 1.96 -4.52
N GLU A 146 23.23 1.13 -4.66
CA GLU A 146 22.57 0.86 -5.93
C GLU A 146 21.45 1.87 -6.15
N THR A 147 21.53 2.58 -7.27
CA THR A 147 20.53 3.58 -7.66
C THR A 147 19.35 2.89 -8.34
N ARG A 148 18.11 3.28 -7.96
CA ARG A 148 16.92 2.95 -8.76
C ARG A 148 16.98 3.75 -10.07
N GLY A 149 16.59 3.14 -11.18
CA GLY A 149 16.52 3.74 -12.51
C GLY A 149 15.07 3.84 -13.00
N SER A 150 14.78 3.29 -14.18
CA SER A 150 13.42 3.27 -14.75
C SER A 150 12.38 2.57 -13.87
N ASP A 151 12.84 1.72 -12.95
CA ASP A 151 12.03 1.02 -11.95
C ASP A 151 11.50 1.94 -10.83
N GLY A 152 12.00 3.17 -10.71
CA GLY A 152 11.56 4.23 -9.79
C GLY A 152 10.81 5.38 -10.47
N ARG A 153 10.03 5.09 -11.53
CA ARG A 153 9.27 6.07 -12.34
C ARG A 153 10.10 7.15 -13.03
N GLY A 154 11.35 6.83 -13.33
CA GLY A 154 12.28 7.75 -14.00
C GLY A 154 13.01 8.70 -13.06
N PHE A 155 12.99 8.41 -11.76
CA PHE A 155 13.80 9.11 -10.76
C PHE A 155 15.00 8.26 -10.37
N GLU A 156 16.16 8.91 -10.31
CA GLU A 156 17.41 8.26 -9.92
C GLU A 156 17.68 8.49 -8.42
N GLY A 157 17.79 7.40 -7.68
CA GLY A 157 18.33 7.39 -6.32
C GLY A 157 18.00 6.08 -5.58
N PRO A 158 18.70 5.76 -4.48
CA PRO A 158 18.25 4.76 -3.53
C PRO A 158 17.15 5.34 -2.63
N GLY A 159 16.45 4.49 -1.91
CA GLY A 159 15.60 4.92 -0.80
C GLY A 159 14.12 4.64 -0.98
N LEU A 160 13.39 4.78 0.12
CA LEU A 160 11.96 4.57 0.19
C LEU A 160 11.25 5.61 -0.68
N ASP A 161 10.40 5.15 -1.60
CA ASP A 161 9.59 6.04 -2.44
C ASP A 161 8.46 6.71 -1.65
N HIS A 162 7.81 7.72 -2.25
CA HIS A 162 6.78 8.49 -1.54
C HIS A 162 5.54 7.67 -1.19
N GLY A 163 5.25 6.61 -1.94
CA GLY A 163 4.19 5.66 -1.62
C GLY A 163 4.45 4.90 -0.32
N VAL A 164 5.67 4.96 0.20
CA VAL A 164 6.06 4.43 1.51
C VAL A 164 6.24 5.55 2.53
N PHE A 165 7.19 6.48 2.33
CA PHE A 165 7.59 7.39 3.41
C PHE A 165 6.54 8.45 3.76
N ILE A 166 5.72 8.89 2.80
CA ILE A 166 4.65 9.87 3.05
C ILE A 166 3.54 9.29 3.94
N PRO A 167 2.89 8.17 3.59
CA PRO A 167 1.88 7.60 4.47
C PRO A 167 2.47 7.07 5.77
N PHE A 168 3.70 6.55 5.77
CA PHE A 168 4.33 6.05 7.00
C PHE A 168 4.64 7.18 7.98
N ARG A 169 4.99 8.37 7.50
CA ARG A 169 5.09 9.56 8.36
C ARG A 169 3.76 9.90 9.05
N VAL A 170 2.63 9.67 8.39
CA VAL A 170 1.29 9.84 8.99
C VAL A 170 0.96 8.71 9.98
N MET A 171 1.27 7.47 9.62
CA MET A 171 0.98 6.28 10.41
C MET A 171 1.85 6.17 11.68
N PHE A 172 3.12 6.59 11.59
CA PHE A 172 4.15 6.27 12.59
C PHE A 172 4.94 7.49 13.08
N GLY A 173 4.72 8.67 12.49
CA GLY A 173 5.46 9.90 12.81
C GLY A 173 6.75 10.08 12.00
N GLU A 174 7.44 11.19 12.22
CA GLU A 174 8.68 11.55 11.49
C GLU A 174 9.89 10.67 11.83
N VAL A 175 9.89 10.03 13.01
CA VAL A 175 10.99 9.19 13.48
C VAL A 175 10.40 7.87 13.94
N PHE A 176 10.74 6.80 13.21
CA PHE A 176 10.25 5.45 13.42
C PHE A 176 11.38 4.44 13.19
N THR A 177 12.12 4.12 14.25
CA THR A 177 13.37 3.35 14.18
C THR A 177 13.33 2.10 15.04
N GLU A 178 12.28 1.89 15.83
CA GLU A 178 12.13 0.74 16.71
C GLU A 178 11.86 -0.55 15.92
N ILE A 179 11.05 -0.46 14.87
CA ILE A 179 10.67 -1.58 14.00
C ILE A 179 11.28 -1.34 12.61
N PRO A 180 12.05 -2.30 12.07
CA PRO A 180 12.69 -2.12 10.78
C PRO A 180 11.68 -2.15 9.63
N ILE A 181 11.98 -1.39 8.58
CA ILE A 181 11.21 -1.35 7.34
C ILE A 181 12.08 -1.86 6.20
N VAL A 182 11.57 -2.85 5.48
CA VAL A 182 12.16 -3.37 4.23
C VAL A 182 11.14 -3.16 3.11
N GLU A 183 11.56 -2.49 2.05
CA GLU A 183 10.73 -2.31 0.86
C GLU A 183 11.08 -3.38 -0.19
N VAL A 184 10.06 -3.80 -0.96
CA VAL A 184 10.18 -4.82 -1.98
C VAL A 184 9.46 -4.37 -3.26
N SER A 185 10.15 -4.50 -4.39
CA SER A 185 9.58 -4.18 -5.71
C SER A 185 8.43 -5.12 -6.12
N ILE A 186 7.48 -4.62 -6.91
CA ILE A 186 6.37 -5.37 -7.54
C ILE A 186 6.69 -5.79 -8.98
N ASP A 187 5.99 -6.79 -9.53
CA ASP A 187 6.22 -7.30 -10.89
C ASP A 187 5.82 -6.26 -11.95
N ALA A 188 6.80 -5.80 -12.74
CA ALA A 188 6.65 -4.75 -13.73
C ALA A 188 5.80 -5.16 -14.96
N SER A 189 5.47 -6.45 -15.14
CA SER A 189 4.48 -6.82 -16.16
C SER A 189 3.06 -6.44 -15.75
N LEU A 190 2.85 -6.07 -14.47
CA LEU A 190 1.58 -5.67 -13.89
C LEU A 190 0.49 -6.75 -14.03
N ASP A 191 0.92 -8.00 -14.22
CA ASP A 191 0.02 -9.14 -14.35
C ASP A 191 -0.58 -9.47 -12.97
N PRO A 192 -1.92 -9.61 -12.88
CA PRO A 192 -2.59 -9.96 -11.63
C PRO A 192 -2.07 -11.24 -10.98
N GLU A 193 -1.86 -12.29 -11.77
CA GLU A 193 -1.47 -13.60 -11.25
C GLU A 193 -0.02 -13.58 -10.78
N LYS A 194 0.90 -12.95 -11.52
CA LYS A 194 2.30 -12.80 -11.07
C LYS A 194 2.42 -12.01 -9.77
N ASN A 195 1.70 -10.89 -9.64
CA ASN A 195 1.70 -10.11 -8.40
C ASN A 195 1.01 -10.86 -7.24
N TRP A 196 0.01 -11.71 -7.53
CA TRP A 196 -0.54 -12.63 -6.54
C TRP A 196 0.51 -13.64 -6.05
N GLN A 197 1.29 -14.24 -6.97
CA GLN A 197 2.35 -15.18 -6.60
C GLN A 197 3.47 -14.51 -5.78
N ILE A 198 3.79 -13.25 -6.05
CA ILE A 198 4.68 -12.46 -5.21
C ILE A 198 4.20 -12.40 -3.75
N GLY A 199 2.93 -12.03 -3.55
CA GLY A 199 2.32 -12.01 -2.22
C GLY A 199 2.35 -13.38 -1.54
N LYS A 200 1.99 -14.42 -2.31
CA LYS A 200 1.98 -15.80 -1.81
C LYS A 200 3.36 -16.29 -1.37
N ALA A 201 4.41 -15.90 -2.10
CA ALA A 201 5.79 -16.27 -1.77
C ALA A 201 6.20 -15.78 -0.36
N VAL A 202 5.72 -14.61 0.03
CA VAL A 202 6.04 -13.99 1.33
C VAL A 202 4.99 -14.21 2.42
N ALA A 203 3.96 -15.02 2.17
CA ALA A 203 2.87 -15.25 3.12
C ALA A 203 3.35 -15.74 4.50
N GLN A 204 4.46 -16.49 4.55
CA GLN A 204 5.05 -17.01 5.79
C GLN A 204 5.51 -15.89 6.75
N LEU A 205 5.86 -14.71 6.24
CA LEU A 205 6.27 -13.56 7.08
C LEU A 205 5.19 -13.17 8.10
N ARG A 206 3.92 -13.33 7.73
CA ARG A 206 2.77 -13.08 8.60
C ARG A 206 2.81 -13.91 9.88
N GLU A 207 3.23 -15.18 9.74
CA GLU A 207 3.37 -16.15 10.84
C GLU A 207 4.68 -15.96 11.63
N GLU A 208 5.60 -15.15 11.10
CA GLU A 208 6.86 -14.78 11.75
C GLU A 208 6.72 -13.49 12.60
N GLY A 209 5.52 -12.89 12.60
CA GLY A 209 5.22 -11.62 13.27
C GLY A 209 5.69 -10.40 12.47
N ILE A 210 5.82 -10.53 11.15
CA ILE A 210 6.16 -9.43 10.24
C ILE A 210 4.88 -8.87 9.63
N LEU A 211 4.75 -7.54 9.68
CA LEU A 211 3.64 -6.83 9.09
C LEU A 211 3.87 -6.70 7.58
N VAL A 212 2.99 -7.29 6.77
CA VAL A 212 3.03 -7.19 5.30
C VAL A 212 2.08 -6.09 4.85
N LEU A 213 2.62 -5.02 4.30
CA LEU A 213 1.88 -3.88 3.75
C LEU A 213 2.08 -3.79 2.24
N SER A 214 1.03 -3.41 1.52
CA SER A 214 1.06 -3.20 0.08
C SER A 214 0.36 -1.89 -0.26
N GLY A 215 1.13 -0.89 -0.66
CA GLY A 215 0.67 0.48 -0.91
C GLY A 215 0.33 0.71 -2.38
N GLY A 216 -0.91 1.12 -2.64
CA GLY A 216 -1.39 1.44 -3.98
C GLY A 216 -2.64 2.34 -3.93
N LEU A 217 -3.45 2.31 -4.99
CA LEU A 217 -4.74 3.01 -5.12
C LEU A 217 -5.67 2.23 -6.04
N ILE A 218 -6.98 2.21 -5.76
CA ILE A 218 -7.96 1.65 -6.72
C ILE A 218 -8.56 2.70 -7.66
N ALA A 219 -8.21 3.98 -7.45
CA ALA A 219 -8.46 5.09 -8.37
C ALA A 219 -7.14 5.84 -8.60
N HIS A 220 -6.60 5.78 -9.82
CA HIS A 220 -5.32 6.44 -10.14
C HIS A 220 -5.24 6.88 -11.61
N ASN A 221 -6.07 7.86 -11.99
CA ASN A 221 -5.98 8.50 -13.29
C ASN A 221 -5.77 10.01 -13.16
N LEU A 222 -4.50 10.43 -13.21
CA LEU A 222 -4.12 11.85 -13.16
C LEU A 222 -4.65 12.66 -14.36
N ARG A 223 -5.04 12.01 -15.46
CA ARG A 223 -5.67 12.68 -16.62
C ARG A 223 -7.16 12.97 -16.39
N GLU A 224 -7.78 12.27 -15.45
CA GLU A 224 -9.20 12.39 -15.09
C GLU A 224 -9.31 12.69 -13.59
N ARG A 225 -8.96 13.91 -13.19
CA ARG A 225 -8.95 14.30 -11.76
C ARG A 225 -10.30 14.10 -11.06
N ASP A 226 -11.40 14.08 -11.81
CA ASP A 226 -12.73 13.86 -11.27
C ASP A 226 -12.93 12.42 -10.73
N CYS A 227 -12.07 11.46 -11.07
CA CYS A 227 -12.16 10.08 -10.57
C CYS A 227 -11.71 9.91 -9.11
N PHE A 228 -11.12 10.93 -8.48
CA PHE A 228 -10.54 10.83 -7.15
C PHE A 228 -11.52 11.08 -6.00
N THR A 229 -12.74 11.55 -6.28
CA THR A 229 -13.75 11.81 -5.25
C THR A 229 -15.12 11.31 -5.67
N PRO A 230 -15.95 10.80 -4.72
CA PRO A 230 -17.26 10.25 -5.07
C PRO A 230 -18.22 11.30 -5.64
N THR A 231 -18.01 12.58 -5.30
CA THR A 231 -18.84 13.70 -5.75
C THR A 231 -18.63 14.06 -7.21
N THR A 232 -17.42 13.87 -7.74
CA THR A 232 -17.04 14.22 -9.12
C THR A 232 -16.99 12.99 -10.03
N ALA A 233 -16.82 11.80 -9.44
CA ALA A 233 -16.68 10.56 -10.17
C ALA A 233 -17.90 10.25 -11.06
N SER A 234 -17.61 9.81 -12.28
CA SER A 234 -18.63 9.30 -13.20
C SER A 234 -19.19 7.96 -12.71
N GLU A 235 -20.34 7.54 -13.25
CA GLU A 235 -20.87 6.20 -12.95
C GLU A 235 -19.96 5.07 -13.45
N LEU A 236 -19.14 5.32 -14.48
CA LEU A 236 -18.12 4.37 -14.94
C LEU A 236 -17.04 4.14 -13.89
N HIS A 237 -16.58 5.21 -13.23
CA HIS A 237 -15.59 5.13 -12.16
C HIS A 237 -16.17 4.46 -10.92
N LYS A 238 -17.41 4.82 -10.55
CA LYS A 238 -18.12 4.21 -9.42
C LYS A 238 -18.48 2.75 -9.65
N SER A 239 -18.78 2.34 -10.89
CA SER A 239 -19.06 0.94 -11.19
C SER A 239 -17.81 0.07 -11.03
N PHE A 240 -16.63 0.58 -11.41
CA PHE A 240 -15.38 -0.13 -11.15
C PHE A 240 -15.06 -0.22 -9.66
N ASP A 241 -15.19 0.88 -8.92
CA ASP A 241 -15.02 0.89 -7.45
C ASP A 241 -15.93 -0.17 -6.80
N ARG A 242 -17.25 -0.17 -7.12
CA ARG A 242 -18.17 -1.21 -6.64
C ARG A 242 -17.72 -2.63 -7.01
N ALA A 243 -17.25 -2.86 -8.24
CA ALA A 243 -16.78 -4.18 -8.65
C ALA A 243 -15.59 -4.68 -7.82
N VAL A 244 -14.69 -3.78 -7.39
CA VAL A 244 -13.60 -4.11 -6.45
C VAL A 244 -14.18 -4.58 -5.11
N HIS A 245 -15.12 -3.83 -4.55
CA HIS A 245 -15.74 -4.17 -3.25
C HIS A 245 -16.55 -5.48 -3.33
N GLU A 246 -17.28 -5.70 -4.42
CA GLU A 246 -18.00 -6.95 -4.69
C GLU A 246 -17.05 -8.14 -4.77
N ALA A 247 -15.92 -8.00 -5.47
CA ALA A 247 -14.89 -9.04 -5.55
C ALA A 247 -14.32 -9.37 -4.16
N ILE A 248 -14.03 -8.35 -3.34
CA ILE A 248 -13.51 -8.51 -1.97
C ILE A 248 -14.51 -9.24 -1.06
N GLN A 249 -15.81 -8.97 -1.22
CA GLN A 249 -16.87 -9.57 -0.40
C GLN A 249 -17.15 -11.05 -0.72
N VAL A 250 -16.57 -11.61 -1.78
CA VAL A 250 -16.70 -13.04 -2.11
C VAL A 250 -16.08 -13.87 -0.98
N LYS A 251 -16.90 -14.71 -0.33
CA LYS A 251 -16.49 -15.49 0.85
C LYS A 251 -15.52 -16.62 0.50
N ASP A 252 -15.83 -17.38 -0.54
CA ASP A 252 -14.96 -18.46 -1.00
C ASP A 252 -13.64 -17.88 -1.55
N ALA A 253 -12.51 -18.38 -1.07
CA ALA A 253 -11.21 -17.81 -1.39
C ALA A 253 -10.82 -18.01 -2.87
N ALA A 254 -11.21 -19.13 -3.48
CA ALA A 254 -10.90 -19.42 -4.88
C ALA A 254 -11.75 -18.55 -5.82
N GLU A 255 -13.05 -18.43 -5.54
CA GLU A 255 -13.93 -17.54 -6.31
C GLU A 255 -13.57 -16.05 -6.09
N ARG A 256 -13.13 -15.66 -4.89
CA ARG A 256 -12.62 -14.30 -4.64
C ARG A 256 -11.38 -13.99 -5.47
N LYS A 257 -10.41 -14.93 -5.51
CA LYS A 257 -9.23 -14.78 -6.36
C LYS A 257 -9.64 -14.59 -7.82
N LYS A 258 -10.54 -15.44 -8.33
CA LYS A 258 -11.05 -15.36 -9.70
C LYS A 258 -11.74 -14.02 -9.97
N ALA A 259 -12.55 -13.52 -9.04
CA ALA A 259 -13.19 -12.21 -9.15
C ALA A 259 -12.17 -11.07 -9.20
N LEU A 260 -11.17 -11.07 -8.30
CA LEU A 260 -10.12 -10.05 -8.26
C LEU A 260 -9.25 -10.05 -9.53
N VAL A 261 -8.83 -11.23 -10.01
CA VAL A 261 -8.02 -11.37 -11.23
C VAL A 261 -8.80 -10.97 -12.50
N ALA A 262 -10.14 -11.01 -12.46
CA ALA A 262 -10.98 -10.57 -13.57
C ALA A 262 -11.20 -9.05 -13.64
N LEU A 263 -10.87 -8.29 -12.58
CA LEU A 263 -11.11 -6.83 -12.51
C LEU A 263 -10.48 -6.02 -13.66
N PRO A 264 -9.29 -6.37 -14.21
CA PRO A 264 -8.74 -5.66 -15.37
C PRO A 264 -9.61 -5.74 -16.63
N ASN A 265 -10.55 -6.70 -16.72
CA ASN A 265 -11.51 -6.83 -17.82
C ASN A 265 -12.73 -5.91 -17.63
N HIS A 266 -12.91 -5.31 -16.46
CA HIS A 266 -14.01 -4.38 -16.22
C HIS A 266 -13.85 -3.14 -17.11
N HIS A 267 -14.91 -2.74 -17.81
CA HIS A 267 -14.91 -1.61 -18.74
C HIS A 267 -14.41 -0.27 -18.13
N GLY A 268 -14.62 -0.05 -16.83
CA GLY A 268 -14.11 1.11 -16.10
C GLY A 268 -12.63 1.03 -15.66
N PHE A 269 -11.98 -0.14 -15.76
CA PHE A 269 -10.63 -0.35 -15.25
C PHE A 269 -9.62 0.63 -15.86
N ARG A 270 -9.53 0.69 -17.19
CA ARG A 270 -8.55 1.55 -17.89
C ARG A 270 -8.85 3.05 -17.78
N SER A 271 -10.10 3.42 -17.46
CA SER A 271 -10.46 4.80 -17.14
C SER A 271 -10.01 5.19 -15.73
N MET A 272 -9.94 4.24 -14.79
CA MET A 272 -9.37 4.46 -13.44
C MET A 272 -7.86 4.26 -13.39
N HIS A 273 -7.31 3.46 -14.30
CA HIS A 273 -5.93 2.97 -14.33
C HIS A 273 -5.37 2.94 -15.75
N PRO A 274 -4.88 4.08 -16.29
CA PRO A 274 -4.22 4.10 -17.60
C PRO A 274 -3.07 3.08 -17.68
N ARG A 275 -2.29 3.00 -16.59
CA ARG A 275 -1.45 1.85 -16.24
C ARG A 275 -1.98 1.25 -14.93
N ALA A 276 -1.71 -0.04 -14.71
CA ALA A 276 -2.26 -0.84 -13.60
C ALA A 276 -1.38 -0.83 -12.34
N ASP A 277 -0.28 -0.09 -12.36
CA ASP A 277 0.78 0.02 -11.36
C ASP A 277 0.27 0.28 -9.95
N HIS A 278 -0.66 1.24 -9.79
CA HIS A 278 -1.26 1.52 -8.48
C HIS A 278 -2.30 0.50 -8.04
N PHE A 279 -2.85 -0.28 -8.98
CA PHE A 279 -3.87 -1.28 -8.69
C PHE A 279 -3.25 -2.61 -8.25
N VAL A 280 -2.18 -3.07 -8.90
CA VAL A 280 -1.60 -4.40 -8.65
C VAL A 280 -1.12 -4.70 -7.22
N PRO A 281 -0.77 -3.73 -6.35
CA PRO A 281 -0.45 -3.99 -4.95
C PRO A 281 -1.58 -4.73 -4.21
N ILE A 282 -2.84 -4.60 -4.63
CA ILE A 282 -3.96 -5.36 -4.05
C ILE A 282 -3.75 -6.88 -4.19
N TYR A 283 -3.16 -7.33 -5.31
CA TYR A 283 -2.89 -8.74 -5.57
C TYR A 283 -1.78 -9.28 -4.68
N VAL A 284 -0.78 -8.45 -4.37
CA VAL A 284 0.29 -8.82 -3.42
C VAL A 284 -0.29 -9.05 -2.03
N ALA A 285 -1.12 -8.13 -1.51
CA ALA A 285 -1.76 -8.31 -0.22
C ALA A 285 -2.70 -9.53 -0.21
N ALA A 286 -3.49 -9.72 -1.28
CA ALA A 286 -4.41 -10.84 -1.41
C ALA A 286 -3.69 -12.20 -1.49
N GLY A 287 -2.54 -12.27 -2.18
CA GLY A 287 -1.70 -13.46 -2.24
C GLY A 287 -1.05 -13.80 -0.91
N ALA A 288 -0.55 -12.80 -0.18
CA ALA A 288 0.00 -13.01 1.17
C ALA A 288 -1.08 -13.45 2.18
N GLY A 289 -2.30 -12.96 1.97
CA GLY A 289 -3.51 -13.26 2.73
C GLY A 289 -4.34 -14.46 2.22
N GLU A 290 -3.83 -15.24 1.27
CA GLU A 290 -4.64 -16.24 0.56
C GLU A 290 -5.29 -17.25 1.53
N GLY A 291 -6.53 -17.63 1.23
CA GLY A 291 -7.28 -18.65 1.98
C GLY A 291 -8.03 -18.17 3.23
N GLY A 292 -7.68 -17.01 3.80
CA GLY A 292 -8.43 -16.44 4.93
C GLY A 292 -9.59 -15.55 4.51
N ASN A 293 -10.29 -14.94 5.47
CA ASN A 293 -11.32 -13.94 5.18
C ASN A 293 -10.68 -12.59 4.82
N VAL A 294 -11.50 -11.67 4.33
CA VAL A 294 -11.08 -10.30 4.03
C VAL A 294 -11.99 -9.33 4.78
N LEU A 295 -11.40 -8.33 5.42
CA LEU A 295 -12.12 -7.22 6.04
C LEU A 295 -11.84 -5.93 5.28
N THR A 296 -12.88 -5.15 5.01
CA THR A 296 -12.76 -3.76 4.58
C THR A 296 -12.59 -2.88 5.81
N LEU A 297 -11.46 -2.18 5.91
CA LEU A 297 -11.12 -1.33 7.06
C LEU A 297 -11.46 0.13 6.80
N GLY A 298 -11.09 0.63 5.62
CA GLY A 298 -11.48 1.94 5.12
C GLY A 298 -12.37 1.75 3.91
N ASP A 299 -13.66 2.05 4.02
CA ASP A 299 -14.63 1.92 2.92
C ASP A 299 -14.87 3.28 2.26
N MET A 300 -13.78 3.88 1.80
CA MET A 300 -13.76 5.20 1.19
C MET A 300 -13.54 5.02 -0.31
N TYR A 301 -14.48 5.55 -1.11
CA TYR A 301 -14.43 5.55 -2.57
C TYR A 301 -13.01 5.79 -3.13
N GLY A 302 -12.52 4.88 -3.97
CA GLY A 302 -11.23 5.03 -4.65
C GLY A 302 -9.97 4.84 -3.79
N ILE A 303 -10.10 4.86 -2.47
CA ILE A 303 -9.00 4.74 -1.50
C ILE A 303 -9.32 3.74 -0.36
N PRO A 304 -9.85 2.54 -0.65
CA PRO A 304 -10.16 1.61 0.40
C PRO A 304 -8.88 0.98 0.98
N THR A 305 -9.03 0.42 2.18
CA THR A 305 -8.00 -0.41 2.81
C THR A 305 -8.60 -1.77 3.14
N PHE A 306 -7.90 -2.84 2.78
CA PHE A 306 -8.35 -4.22 2.96
C PHE A 306 -7.34 -5.00 3.80
N ALA A 307 -7.83 -5.79 4.74
CA ALA A 307 -7.05 -6.78 5.49
C ALA A 307 -7.37 -8.18 4.97
N PHE A 308 -6.39 -8.84 4.39
CA PHE A 308 -6.51 -10.19 3.85
C PHE A 308 -5.93 -11.23 4.81
N GLY A 309 -6.52 -12.41 4.79
CA GLY A 309 -6.05 -13.54 5.58
C GLY A 309 -6.47 -13.46 7.04
N VAL A 310 -7.60 -12.79 7.31
CA VAL A 310 -8.24 -12.67 8.64
C VAL A 310 -8.91 -13.98 9.04
#